data_AF-A0A417YSU2-F1
#
_entry.id   AF-A0A417YSU2-F1
#
_cell.length_a   1.000
_cell.length_b   1.000
_cell.length_c   1.000
_cell.angle_alpha   90.00
_cell.angle_beta   90.00
_cell.angle_gamma   90.00
#
_symmetry.space_group_name_H-M   'P 1'
#
loop_
_entity.id
_entity.type
_entity.pdbx_description
1 polymer ?
#
loop_
_entity_poly.entity_id
_entity_poly.type
_entity_poly.pdbx_seq_one_letter_code
_entity_poly.pdbx_strand_id
1 'polypeptide(L)'
;MANNQRGKRKKQNLKLPLTNYEQIRSEFPFVLDIRDGDQSGMASSQSVIRKTILLDDGTKILATEHIKDEKIAWFYYDYIDSNGLTLVKFHSESHDDGKKESKKYQTRTEPYHIHPSELKSLSNLSRFPNFDHRSLRSVVESLLIYRLINESKKS
;
A
#
# COMPACT_ATOMS: atom_id res chain seq x y z
N MET A 1 -2.32 -11.02 -37.88
CA MET A 1 -2.52 -11.52 -36.51
C MET A 1 -1.70 -10.65 -35.57
N ALA A 2 -2.33 -9.77 -34.80
CA ALA A 2 -1.64 -8.85 -33.90
C ALA A 2 -1.26 -9.57 -32.60
N ASN A 3 0.04 -9.72 -32.37
CA ASN A 3 0.61 -10.43 -31.23
C ASN A 3 0.52 -9.53 -29.99
N ASN A 4 -0.50 -9.76 -29.15
CA ASN A 4 -0.78 -8.95 -27.97
C ASN A 4 0.13 -9.37 -26.80
N GLN A 5 1.43 -9.07 -26.90
CA GLN A 5 2.35 -9.27 -25.78
C GLN A 5 2.17 -8.13 -24.77
N ARG A 6 1.28 -8.34 -23.78
CA ARG A 6 1.27 -7.57 -22.54
C ARG A 6 2.68 -7.66 -21.92
N GLY A 7 3.40 -6.56 -21.93
CA GLY A 7 4.76 -6.46 -21.40
C GLY A 7 4.82 -7.02 -19.98
N LYS A 8 5.72 -7.98 -19.76
CA LYS A 8 6.03 -8.48 -18.43
C LYS A 8 6.72 -7.34 -17.66
N ARG A 9 5.99 -6.68 -16.76
CA ARG A 9 6.60 -5.75 -15.77
C ARG A 9 7.78 -6.46 -15.12
N LYS A 10 8.99 -5.89 -15.16
CA LYS A 10 10.13 -6.42 -14.40
C LYS A 10 9.85 -6.17 -12.92
N LYS A 11 9.19 -7.13 -12.28
CA LYS A 11 8.94 -7.08 -10.84
C LYS A 11 10.27 -7.30 -10.13
N GLN A 12 10.81 -6.24 -9.53
CA GLN A 12 11.91 -6.41 -8.58
C GLN A 12 11.41 -7.29 -7.44
N ASN A 13 12.20 -8.31 -7.10
CA ASN A 13 11.96 -9.12 -5.93
C ASN A 13 12.46 -8.34 -4.72
N LEU A 14 11.59 -7.53 -4.10
CA LEU A 14 11.87 -7.12 -2.73
C LEU A 14 12.04 -8.39 -1.88
N LYS A 15 12.89 -8.31 -0.86
CA LYS A 15 13.13 -9.40 0.09
C LYS A 15 12.77 -8.95 1.49
N LEU A 16 11.61 -8.31 1.62
CA LEU A 16 11.11 -7.82 2.89
C LEU A 16 10.59 -8.99 3.74
N PRO A 17 10.74 -8.95 5.07
CA PRO A 17 10.13 -9.93 5.95
C PRO A 17 8.60 -9.87 5.82
N LEU A 18 7.93 -10.99 6.13
CA LEU A 18 6.47 -11.02 6.21
C LEU A 18 5.98 -10.09 7.33
N THR A 19 4.83 -9.48 7.13
CA THR A 19 4.21 -8.65 8.16
C THR A 19 3.65 -9.53 9.27
N ASN A 20 3.99 -9.17 10.50
CA ASN A 20 3.36 -9.70 11.71
C ASN A 20 2.11 -8.88 12.06
N TYR A 21 0.95 -9.31 11.56
CA TYR A 21 -0.32 -8.61 11.78
C TYR A 21 -0.79 -8.61 13.24
N GLU A 22 -0.49 -9.68 13.99
CA GLU A 22 -0.81 -9.74 15.42
C GLU A 22 0.02 -8.72 16.20
N GLN A 23 1.30 -8.56 15.85
CA GLN A 23 2.14 -7.52 16.44
C GLN A 23 1.58 -6.13 16.14
N ILE A 24 1.19 -5.84 14.89
CA ILE A 24 0.54 -4.56 14.54
C ILE A 24 -0.70 -4.33 15.40
N ARG A 25 -1.57 -5.34 15.53
CA ARG A 25 -2.77 -5.22 16.36
C ARG A 25 -2.44 -4.93 17.82
N SER A 26 -1.39 -5.54 18.36
CA SER A 26 -0.97 -5.33 19.75
C SER A 26 -0.27 -3.98 20.00
N GLU A 27 0.50 -3.48 19.03
CA GLU A 27 1.31 -2.26 19.18
C GLU A 27 0.50 -0.97 18.94
N PHE A 28 -0.59 -1.05 18.17
CA PHE A 28 -1.35 0.13 17.73
C PHE A 28 -2.79 0.07 18.23
N PRO A 29 -3.13 0.65 19.41
CA PRO A 29 -4.45 0.54 20.02
C PRO A 29 -5.63 1.08 19.18
N PHE A 30 -5.35 1.96 18.22
CA PHE A 30 -6.37 2.48 17.30
C PHE A 30 -6.75 1.48 16.19
N VAL A 31 -6.04 0.35 16.08
CA VAL A 31 -6.40 -0.78 15.23
C VAL A 31 -7.42 -1.65 15.96
N LEU A 32 -8.68 -1.59 15.53
CA LEU A 32 -9.76 -2.35 16.16
C LEU A 32 -9.78 -3.82 15.71
N ASP A 33 -9.57 -4.05 14.41
CA ASP A 33 -9.77 -5.36 13.80
C ASP A 33 -8.88 -5.56 12.58
N ILE A 34 -8.51 -6.82 12.31
CA ILE A 34 -7.75 -7.23 11.14
C ILE A 34 -8.42 -8.46 10.54
N ARG A 35 -9.04 -8.28 9.38
CA ARG A 35 -9.81 -9.34 8.69
C ARG A 35 -9.06 -9.86 7.49
N ASP A 36 -9.30 -11.12 7.13
CA ASP A 36 -8.84 -11.66 5.87
C ASP A 36 -9.62 -11.09 4.69
N GLY A 37 -8.90 -10.77 3.61
CA GLY A 37 -9.46 -10.21 2.38
C GLY A 37 -9.27 -8.69 2.25
N ASP A 38 -9.42 -8.22 1.01
CA ASP A 38 -9.41 -6.81 0.61
C ASP A 38 -10.73 -6.44 -0.12
N GLN A 39 -10.81 -5.25 -0.72
CA GLN A 39 -11.97 -4.81 -1.50
C GLN A 39 -12.32 -5.68 -2.73
N SER A 40 -11.42 -6.56 -3.17
CA SER A 40 -11.70 -7.47 -4.29
C SER A 40 -12.56 -8.67 -3.89
N GLY A 41 -12.78 -8.88 -2.58
CA GLY A 41 -13.48 -10.05 -2.05
C GLY A 41 -12.66 -11.35 -2.13
N MET A 42 -11.40 -11.28 -2.57
CA MET A 42 -10.50 -12.43 -2.59
C MET A 42 -9.87 -12.64 -1.21
N ALA A 43 -9.83 -13.90 -0.78
CA ALA A 43 -9.12 -14.30 0.43
C ALA A 43 -7.59 -14.27 0.24
N SER A 44 -6.86 -14.39 1.35
CA SER A 44 -5.42 -14.67 1.31
C SER A 44 -5.14 -16.04 0.69
N SER A 45 -3.97 -16.16 0.08
CA SER A 45 -3.43 -17.40 -0.45
C SER A 45 -1.94 -17.50 -0.15
N GLN A 46 -1.31 -18.63 -0.47
CA GLN A 46 0.13 -18.84 -0.26
C GLN A 46 1.01 -17.79 -0.97
N SER A 47 0.54 -17.23 -2.10
CA SER A 47 1.30 -16.26 -2.90
C SER A 47 0.85 -14.82 -2.71
N VAL A 48 -0.26 -14.57 -2.02
CA VAL A 48 -0.77 -13.22 -1.76
C VAL A 48 -1.50 -13.17 -0.42
N ILE A 49 -1.01 -12.36 0.50
CA ILE A 49 -1.73 -12.05 1.75
C ILE A 49 -2.60 -10.82 1.51
N ARG A 50 -3.85 -10.88 1.94
CA ARG A 50 -4.82 -9.77 1.87
C ARG A 50 -5.43 -9.54 3.24
N LYS A 51 -5.31 -8.32 3.76
CA LYS A 51 -5.92 -7.94 5.04
C LYS A 51 -6.65 -6.62 4.94
N THR A 52 -7.79 -6.54 5.64
CA THR A 52 -8.50 -5.29 5.89
C THR A 52 -8.33 -4.94 7.36
N ILE A 53 -7.65 -3.84 7.62
CA ILE A 53 -7.37 -3.32 8.97
C ILE A 53 -8.35 -2.21 9.24
N LEU A 54 -9.25 -2.40 10.21
CA LEU A 54 -10.24 -1.41 10.61
C LEU A 54 -9.69 -0.56 11.76
N LEU A 55 -9.78 0.75 11.63
CA LEU A 55 -9.39 1.70 12.65
C LEU A 55 -10.60 2.21 13.45
N ASP A 56 -10.35 2.78 14.62
CA ASP A 56 -11.36 3.25 15.57
C ASP A 56 -12.20 4.46 15.11
N ASP A 57 -11.72 5.21 14.10
CA ASP A 57 -12.46 6.29 13.43
C ASP A 57 -13.26 5.79 12.20
N GLY A 58 -13.31 4.48 11.99
CA GLY A 58 -14.00 3.83 10.88
C GLY A 58 -13.24 3.85 9.55
N THR A 59 -12.07 4.50 9.50
CA THR A 59 -11.16 4.39 8.35
C THR A 59 -10.51 3.01 8.29
N LYS A 60 -9.93 2.65 7.15
CA LYS A 60 -9.34 1.32 6.94
C LYS A 60 -8.02 1.39 6.21
N ILE A 61 -7.18 0.39 6.44
CA ILE A 61 -6.01 0.10 5.61
C ILE A 61 -6.27 -1.22 4.90
N LEU A 62 -6.23 -1.20 3.57
CA LEU A 62 -6.28 -2.42 2.76
C LEU A 62 -4.85 -2.83 2.44
N ALA A 63 -4.41 -3.95 2.99
CA ALA A 63 -3.08 -4.48 2.77
C ALA A 63 -3.13 -5.66 1.81
N THR A 64 -2.36 -5.57 0.72
CA THR A 64 -2.11 -6.68 -0.20
C THR A 64 -0.61 -6.89 -0.33
N GLU A 65 -0.11 -8.05 0.07
CA GLU A 65 1.31 -8.40 0.04
C GLU A 65 1.50 -9.61 -0.87
N HIS A 66 2.30 -9.44 -1.92
CA HIS A 66 2.63 -10.53 -2.82
C HIS A 66 3.87 -11.26 -2.32
N ILE A 67 3.73 -12.56 -2.10
CA ILE A 67 4.74 -13.39 -1.45
C ILE A 67 5.51 -14.19 -2.49
N LYS A 68 6.84 -14.19 -2.36
CA LYS A 68 7.76 -15.02 -3.13
C LYS A 68 8.94 -15.40 -2.26
N ASP A 69 9.31 -16.68 -2.28
CA ASP A 69 10.42 -17.21 -1.48
C ASP A 69 10.27 -16.84 0.00
N GLU A 70 9.04 -16.96 0.53
CA GLU A 70 8.65 -16.64 1.92
C GLU A 70 8.87 -15.18 2.34
N LYS A 71 8.99 -14.27 1.37
CA LYS A 71 9.21 -12.84 1.57
C LYS A 71 8.21 -12.01 0.79
N ILE A 72 7.96 -10.79 1.24
CA ILE A 72 7.16 -9.83 0.49
C ILE A 72 7.99 -9.34 -0.70
N ALA A 73 7.54 -9.66 -1.90
CA ALA A 73 8.14 -9.27 -3.16
C ALA A 73 7.68 -7.87 -3.60
N TRP A 74 6.41 -7.54 -3.38
CA TRP A 74 5.86 -6.17 -3.47
C TRP A 74 4.53 -6.10 -2.71
N PHE A 75 4.09 -4.88 -2.39
CA PHE A 75 2.87 -4.64 -1.65
C PHE A 75 2.05 -3.46 -2.18
N TYR A 76 0.79 -3.45 -1.77
CA TYR A 76 -0.17 -2.37 -1.90
C TYR A 76 -0.79 -2.09 -0.52
N TYR A 77 -0.57 -0.90 0.04
CA TYR A 77 -1.23 -0.45 1.26
C TYR A 77 -2.07 0.80 0.97
N ASP A 78 -3.39 0.62 0.94
CA ASP A 78 -4.32 1.69 0.59
C ASP A 78 -5.06 2.17 1.84
N TYR A 79 -4.90 3.45 2.19
CA TYR A 79 -5.61 4.07 3.29
C TYR A 79 -6.90 4.71 2.76
N ILE A 80 -8.03 4.24 3.28
CA ILE A 80 -9.37 4.61 2.82
C ILE A 80 -10.18 5.19 3.97
N ASP A 81 -11.04 6.16 3.65
CA ASP A 81 -11.96 6.72 4.63
C ASP A 81 -13.13 5.76 4.95
N SER A 82 -13.98 6.17 5.89
CA SER A 82 -15.17 5.39 6.30
C SER A 82 -16.21 5.22 5.19
N ASN A 83 -16.19 6.07 4.16
CA ASN A 83 -17.05 5.99 2.98
C ASN A 83 -16.42 5.16 1.84
N GLY A 84 -15.20 4.65 2.03
CA GLY A 84 -14.48 3.87 1.03
C GLY A 84 -13.69 4.69 0.01
N LEU A 85 -13.58 6.01 0.19
CA LEU A 85 -12.76 6.85 -0.66
C LEU A 85 -11.28 6.67 -0.31
N THR A 86 -10.43 6.51 -1.33
CA THR A 86 -8.98 6.44 -1.12
C THR A 86 -8.40 7.81 -0.75
N LEU A 87 -7.79 7.87 0.43
CA LEU A 87 -7.08 9.04 0.95
C LEU A 87 -5.61 9.08 0.52
N VAL A 88 -4.92 7.93 0.55
CA VAL A 88 -3.52 7.80 0.11
C VAL A 88 -3.20 6.34 -0.16
N LYS A 89 -2.31 6.06 -1.13
CA LYS A 89 -1.83 4.71 -1.42
C LYS A 89 -0.31 4.63 -1.30
N PHE A 90 0.20 3.63 -0.57
CA PHE A 90 1.63 3.35 -0.41
C PHE A 90 1.97 2.05 -1.11
N HIS A 91 2.64 2.14 -2.24
CA HIS A 91 2.87 1.00 -3.14
C HIS A 91 4.36 0.73 -3.30
N SER A 92 4.67 -0.52 -3.63
CA SER A 92 6.03 -0.98 -3.88
C SER A 92 6.19 -1.77 -5.17
N GLU A 93 5.28 -1.66 -6.15
CA GLU A 93 5.55 -2.25 -7.46
C GLU A 93 6.54 -1.43 -8.27
N SER A 94 7.34 -2.11 -9.10
CA SER A 94 8.15 -1.44 -10.11
C SER A 94 7.34 -1.20 -11.38
N HIS A 95 7.56 -0.02 -11.95
CA HIS A 95 7.01 0.38 -13.25
C HIS A 95 7.99 0.22 -14.40
N ASP A 96 9.12 -0.47 -14.22
CA ASP A 96 10.04 -0.73 -15.32
C ASP A 96 9.50 -1.83 -16.25
N ASP A 97 8.74 -1.42 -17.27
CA ASP A 97 8.32 -2.28 -18.39
C ASP A 97 9.27 -2.16 -19.61
N GLY A 98 10.44 -1.53 -19.42
CA GLY A 98 11.42 -1.30 -20.48
C GLY A 98 11.02 -0.23 -21.50
N LYS A 99 9.87 0.44 -21.36
CA LYS A 99 9.45 1.52 -22.26
C LYS A 99 9.96 2.87 -21.77
N LYS A 100 10.35 3.74 -22.71
CA LYS A 100 10.81 5.10 -22.40
C LYS A 100 9.75 5.95 -21.69
N GLU A 101 8.47 5.62 -21.90
CA GLU A 101 7.32 6.28 -21.28
C GLU A 101 7.13 5.90 -19.81
N SER A 102 7.44 4.67 -19.41
CA SER A 102 7.30 4.25 -18.01
C SER A 102 8.32 4.90 -17.09
N LYS A 103 9.51 5.23 -17.61
CA LYS A 103 10.52 6.03 -16.89
C LYS A 103 10.01 7.41 -16.44
N LYS A 104 9.05 8.02 -17.17
CA LYS A 104 8.48 9.33 -16.80
C LYS A 104 7.61 9.26 -15.54
N TYR A 105 7.15 8.06 -15.18
CA TYR A 105 6.28 7.81 -14.03
C TYR A 105 7.01 7.14 -12.87
N GLN A 106 8.33 6.94 -12.98
CA GLN A 106 9.16 6.45 -11.88
C GLN A 106 9.48 7.59 -10.93
N THR A 107 9.47 7.28 -9.65
CA THR A 107 9.94 8.22 -8.63
C THR A 107 11.41 7.92 -8.30
N ARG A 108 12.08 8.82 -7.58
CA ARG A 108 13.48 8.63 -7.13
C ARG A 108 13.67 7.41 -6.21
N THR A 109 12.59 6.87 -5.68
CA THR A 109 12.57 5.81 -4.65
C THR A 109 11.92 4.53 -5.16
N GLU A 110 11.73 4.41 -6.48
CA GLU A 110 11.22 3.19 -7.11
C GLU A 110 11.92 1.94 -6.50
N PRO A 111 11.17 0.90 -6.10
CA PRO A 111 9.75 0.71 -6.38
C PRO A 111 8.80 1.38 -5.38
N TYR A 112 9.29 1.99 -4.31
CA TYR A 112 8.45 2.63 -3.29
C TYR A 112 7.95 3.99 -3.77
N HIS A 113 6.64 4.20 -3.73
CA HIS A 113 6.01 5.46 -4.11
C HIS A 113 4.66 5.65 -3.42
N ILE A 114 4.17 6.90 -3.43
CA ILE A 114 2.88 7.28 -2.85
C ILE A 114 1.98 7.84 -3.94
N HIS A 115 0.72 7.40 -3.97
CA HIS A 115 -0.34 8.05 -4.74
C HIS A 115 -1.17 8.95 -3.81
N PRO A 116 -1.45 10.21 -4.20
CA PRO A 116 -2.34 11.08 -3.43
C PRO A 116 -3.78 10.58 -3.47
N SER A 117 -4.63 11.17 -2.64
CA SER A 117 -6.09 10.96 -2.70
C SER A 117 -6.62 11.13 -4.12
N GLU A 118 -7.60 10.31 -4.48
CA GLU A 118 -8.30 10.38 -5.77
C GLU A 118 -8.94 11.76 -6.00
N LEU A 119 -9.35 12.46 -4.94
CA LEU A 119 -9.89 13.83 -5.02
C LEU A 119 -8.85 14.88 -5.38
N LYS A 120 -7.56 14.64 -5.08
CA LYS A 120 -6.46 15.57 -5.32
C LYS A 120 -5.58 15.16 -6.50
N SER A 121 -5.77 13.95 -7.02
CA SER A 121 -5.05 13.47 -8.19
C SER A 121 -5.68 14.08 -9.45
N LEU A 122 -4.89 14.83 -10.23
CA LEU A 122 -5.26 15.23 -11.59
C LEU A 122 -5.29 14.00 -12.52
N SER A 123 -4.64 12.90 -12.13
CA SER A 123 -4.71 11.57 -12.73
C SER A 123 -4.04 10.54 -11.80
N ASN A 124 -4.33 9.24 -12.00
CA ASN A 124 -3.63 8.10 -11.37
C ASN A 124 -2.12 8.01 -11.69
N LEU A 125 -1.56 9.03 -12.35
CA LEU A 125 -0.15 9.13 -12.73
C LEU A 125 0.66 9.98 -11.75
N SER A 126 0.01 10.80 -10.91
CA SER A 126 0.69 11.61 -9.90
C SER A 126 1.25 10.72 -8.80
N ARG A 127 2.58 10.66 -8.70
CA ARG A 127 3.30 9.81 -7.75
C ARG A 127 4.38 10.61 -7.06
N PHE A 128 4.52 10.39 -5.76
CA PHE A 128 5.56 11.02 -4.95
C PHE A 128 6.60 9.99 -4.52
N PRO A 129 7.89 10.38 -4.44
CA PRO A 129 8.91 9.49 -3.89
C PRO A 129 8.59 9.18 -2.43
N ASN A 130 8.77 7.92 -2.05
CA ASN A 130 8.53 7.36 -0.73
C ASN A 130 9.86 6.86 -0.13
N PHE A 131 10.49 7.69 0.69
CA PHE A 131 11.77 7.33 1.30
C PHE A 131 11.60 6.38 2.48
N ASP A 132 10.47 6.44 3.19
CA ASP A 132 10.35 5.95 4.56
C ASP A 132 9.30 4.84 4.75
N HIS A 133 8.20 4.88 3.99
CA HIS A 133 7.06 3.97 4.19
C HIS A 133 7.23 2.68 3.38
N ARG A 134 8.19 1.84 3.81
CA ARG A 134 8.60 0.60 3.10
C ARG A 134 8.07 -0.68 3.75
N SER A 135 7.28 -0.58 4.81
CA SER A 135 6.62 -1.72 5.47
C SER A 135 5.25 -1.28 5.97
N LEU A 136 4.35 -2.25 6.23
CA LEU A 136 3.04 -1.93 6.77
C LEU A 136 3.15 -1.25 8.14
N ARG A 137 4.09 -1.70 9.00
CA ARG A 137 4.34 -1.07 10.30
C ARG A 137 4.67 0.41 10.17
N SER A 138 5.58 0.80 9.26
CA SER A 138 5.93 2.22 9.11
C SER A 138 4.79 3.06 8.51
N VAL A 139 3.92 2.46 7.68
CA VAL A 139 2.68 3.12 7.25
C VAL A 139 1.74 3.36 8.43
N VAL A 140 1.47 2.34 9.25
CA VAL A 140 0.57 2.44 10.41
C VAL A 140 1.09 3.46 11.42
N GLU A 141 2.39 3.47 11.68
CA GLU A 141 3.05 4.44 12.57
C GLU A 141 2.89 5.89 12.06
N SER A 142 3.11 6.14 10.78
CA SER A 142 2.91 7.48 10.20
C SER A 142 1.45 7.93 10.26
N LEU A 143 0.49 7.02 10.11
CA LEU A 143 -0.93 7.34 10.25
C LEU A 143 -1.29 7.71 11.69
N LEU A 144 -0.72 7.02 12.68
CA LEU A 144 -0.88 7.40 14.09
C LEU A 144 -0.38 8.83 14.34
N ILE A 145 0.83 9.15 13.90
CA ILE A 145 1.41 10.50 14.06
C ILE A 145 0.52 11.55 13.40
N TYR A 146 0.04 11.29 12.17
CA TYR A 146 -0.88 12.18 11.47
C TYR A 146 -2.16 12.43 12.27
N ARG A 147 -2.73 11.39 12.89
CA ARG A 147 -3.93 11.52 13.71
C ARG A 147 -3.70 12.36 14.95
N LEU A 148 -2.63 12.09 15.71
CA LEU A 148 -2.27 12.85 16.90
C LEU A 148 -2.11 14.36 16.59
N ILE A 149 -1.47 14.70 15.47
CA ILE A 149 -1.30 16.10 15.02
C ILE A 149 -2.65 16.78 14.68
N ASN A 150 -3.63 16.03 14.18
CA ASN A 150 -4.92 16.61 13.80
C ASN A 150 -5.91 16.67 14.97
N GLU A 151 -5.82 15.76 15.92
CA GLU A 151 -6.57 15.82 17.18
C GLU A 151 -6.14 17.03 18.01
N SER A 152 -4.84 17.33 18.06
CA SER A 152 -4.32 18.51 18.77
C SER A 152 -4.76 19.84 18.18
N LYS A 153 -5.25 19.87 16.93
CA LYS A 153 -5.77 21.09 16.27
C LYS A 153 -7.26 21.31 16.49
N LYS A 154 -7.97 20.30 16.99
CA LYS A 154 -9.41 20.36 17.29
C LYS A 154 -9.69 20.70 18.76
N SER A 155 -8.66 20.70 19.59
CA SER A 155 -8.68 21.10 21.01
C SER A 155 -8.27 22.56 21.15
#